data_AF-A0A924YPL5-F1
#
_entry.id   AF-A0A924YPL5-F1
#
_cell.length_a   1.000
_cell.length_b   1.000
_cell.length_c   1.000
_cell.angle_alpha   90.00
_cell.angle_beta   90.00
_cell.angle_gamma   90.00
#
_symmetry.space_group_name_H-M   'P 1'
#
loop_
_entity.id
_entity.type
_entity.pdbx_description
1 polymer ?
#
loop_
_entity_poly.entity_id
_entity_poly.type
_entity_poly.pdbx_seq_one_letter_code
_entity_poly.pdbx_strand_id
1 'polypeptide(L)' 'LTGLVPGCVPPFGPPILSFELCLDQAVTQNPRIAFNAGSLTDSIIVAMSDYLTVAKPSRVFVFSLS' A
#
# COMPACT_ATOMS: atom_id res chain seq x y z
N LEU A 1 6.46 14.55 -6.79
CA LEU A 1 5.11 14.08 -6.42
C LEU A 1 5.05 13.63 -4.97
N THR A 2 5.78 12.59 -4.55
CA THR A 2 5.81 12.17 -3.12
C THR A 2 6.94 12.77 -2.28
N GLY A 3 8.02 13.26 -2.92
CA GLY A 3 9.23 13.74 -2.22
C GLY A 3 10.13 12.61 -1.70
N LEU A 4 9.75 11.35 -1.90
CA LEU A 4 10.50 10.17 -1.48
C LEU A 4 11.40 9.64 -2.61
N VAL A 5 12.45 8.93 -2.21
CA VAL A 5 13.28 8.15 -3.15
C VAL A 5 12.41 7.06 -3.79
N PRO A 6 12.45 6.89 -5.13
CA PRO A 6 11.75 5.79 -5.80
C PRO A 6 12.07 4.43 -5.16
N GLY A 7 11.04 3.60 -4.99
CA GLY A 7 11.15 2.32 -4.28
C GLY A 7 10.92 2.38 -2.77
N CYS A 8 10.86 3.57 -2.16
CA CYS A 8 10.56 3.72 -0.72
C CYS A 8 9.11 4.08 -0.40
N VAL A 9 8.29 4.30 -1.43
CA VAL A 9 6.96 4.89 -1.26
C VAL A 9 6.04 3.87 -0.59
N PRO A 10 5.47 4.19 0.60
CA PRO A 10 4.54 3.29 1.25
C PRO A 10 3.16 3.33 0.58
N PRO A 11 2.38 2.24 0.62
CA PRO A 11 1.09 2.15 -0.07
C PRO A 11 -0.03 2.79 0.77
N PHE A 12 0.04 4.11 0.98
CA PHE A 12 -1.01 4.85 1.69
C PHE A 12 -1.50 6.06 0.88
N GLY A 13 -2.77 6.40 1.08
CA GLY A 13 -3.35 7.67 0.63
C GLY A 13 -3.31 8.74 1.73
N PRO A 14 -4.25 9.70 1.73
CA PRO A 14 -4.28 10.75 2.74
C PRO A 14 -4.55 10.16 4.14
N PRO A 15 -3.96 10.74 5.21
CA PRO A 15 -3.15 11.97 5.22
C PRO A 15 -1.65 11.75 4.93
N ILE A 16 -1.21 10.52 4.66
CA ILE A 16 0.23 10.19 4.50
C ILE A 16 0.75 10.67 3.15
N LEU A 17 0.04 10.34 2.06
CA LEU A 17 0.33 10.82 0.71
C LEU A 17 -0.91 11.51 0.13
N SER A 18 -0.72 12.64 -0.54
CA SER A 18 -1.83 13.41 -1.14
C SER A 18 -2.36 12.82 -2.45
N PHE A 19 -2.49 11.50 -2.54
CA PHE A 19 -2.96 10.77 -3.71
C PHE A 19 -3.97 9.70 -3.29
N GLU A 20 -4.98 9.43 -4.13
CA GLU A 20 -5.90 8.33 -3.87
C GLU A 20 -5.17 6.98 -3.88
N LEU A 21 -5.47 6.14 -2.89
CA LEU A 21 -4.95 4.79 -2.81
C LEU A 21 -5.91 3.83 -3.54
N CYS A 22 -5.40 3.16 -4.58
CA CYS A 22 -6.07 2.07 -5.26
C CYS A 22 -5.27 0.79 -5.07
N LEU A 23 -5.94 -0.34 -4.81
CA LEU A 23 -5.28 -1.65 -4.69
C LEU A 23 -5.78 -2.61 -5.77
N ASP A 24 -4.91 -3.51 -6.19
CA ASP A 24 -5.31 -4.69 -6.94
C ASP A 24 -5.98 -5.71 -6.00
N GLN A 25 -7.11 -6.29 -6.42
CA GLN A 25 -7.85 -7.28 -5.66
C GLN A 25 -7.00 -8.52 -5.31
N ALA A 26 -6.08 -8.93 -6.18
CA ALA A 26 -5.19 -10.05 -5.90
C ALA A 26 -4.30 -9.79 -4.66
N VAL A 27 -3.90 -8.53 -4.44
CA VAL A 27 -3.08 -8.16 -3.28
C VAL A 27 -3.85 -8.38 -1.98
N THR A 28 -5.15 -8.10 -1.96
CA THR A 28 -5.98 -8.21 -0.74
C THR A 28 -6.20 -9.65 -0.28
N GLN A 29 -5.90 -10.63 -1.13
CA GLN A 29 -6.01 -12.06 -0.81
C GLN A 29 -4.80 -12.59 -0.02
N ASN A 30 -3.70 -11.83 0.04
CA ASN A 30 -2.54 -12.22 0.82
C ASN A 30 -2.82 -12.11 2.33
N PRO A 31 -2.30 -13.02 3.17
CA PRO A 31 -2.51 -12.94 4.63
C PRO A 31 -1.76 -11.76 5.27
N ARG A 32 -0.69 -11.29 4.62
CA ARG A 32 0.18 -10.21 5.11
C ARG A 32 0.63 -9.33 3.96
N ILE A 33 0.99 -8.09 4.27
CA ILE A 33 1.67 -7.18 3.36
C ILE A 33 3.02 -6.79 3.96
N ALA A 34 4.04 -6.73 3.10
CA ALA A 34 5.34 -6.13 3.41
C ALA A 34 5.53 -4.92 2.50
N PHE A 35 5.92 -3.77 3.07
CA PHE A 35 6.16 -2.56 2.29
C PHE A 35 7.24 -1.68 2.93
N ASN A 36 7.88 -0.85 2.11
CA ASN A 36 8.84 0.14 2.57
C ASN A 36 8.14 1.37 3.15
N ALA A 37 8.66 1.90 4.25
CA ALA A 37 8.04 2.98 5.01
C ALA A 37 8.78 4.33 4.85
N GLY A 38 9.02 4.76 3.61
CA GLY A 38 9.79 5.99 3.33
C GLY A 38 11.32 5.80 3.43
N SER A 39 11.78 4.56 3.56
CA SER A 39 13.19 4.16 3.61
C SER A 39 13.42 2.97 2.67
N LEU A 40 14.64 2.84 2.11
CA LEU A 40 15.03 1.67 1.30
C LEU A 40 15.37 0.46 2.17
N THR A 41 15.64 0.67 3.46
CA THR A 41 16.17 -0.35 4.37
C THR A 41 15.18 -0.79 5.44
N ASP A 42 14.10 -0.04 5.62
CA ASP A 42 13.10 -0.30 6.66
C ASP A 42 11.77 -0.72 6.04
N SER A 43 11.39 -1.95 6.35
CA SER A 43 10.12 -2.53 5.91
C SER A 43 9.21 -2.79 7.10
N ILE A 44 7.91 -2.58 6.87
CA ILE A 44 6.85 -2.93 7.81
C ILE A 44 6.15 -4.18 7.27
N ILE A 45 5.93 -5.15 8.15
CA ILE A 45 5.16 -6.36 7.86
C ILE A 45 3.98 -6.42 8.82
N VAL A 46 2.76 -6.43 8.28
CA VAL A 46 1.52 -6.47 9.06
C VAL A 46 0.51 -7.43 8.44
N ALA A 47 -0.49 -7.84 9.22
CA ALA A 47 -1.63 -8.56 8.69
C ALA A 47 -2.36 -7.72 7.65
N MET A 48 -2.82 -8.35 6.57
CA MET A 48 -3.54 -7.65 5.50
C MET A 48 -4.83 -7.00 6.02
N SER A 49 -5.52 -7.65 6.96
CA SER A 49 -6.72 -7.11 7.62
C SER A 49 -6.46 -5.77 8.32
N ASP A 50 -5.35 -5.68 9.03
CA ASP A 50 -4.98 -4.49 9.80
C ASP A 50 -4.57 -3.38 8.84
N TYR A 51 -3.78 -3.72 7.83
CA TYR A 51 -3.43 -2.79 6.76
C TYR A 51 -4.68 -2.22 6.07
N LEU A 52 -5.63 -3.05 5.64
CA LEU A 52 -6.86 -2.58 4.98
C LEU A 52 -7.70 -1.68 5.90
N THR A 53 -7.75 -1.97 7.19
CA THR A 53 -8.45 -1.17 8.21
C THR A 53 -7.86 0.25 8.31
N VAL A 54 -6.53 0.36 8.21
CA VAL A 54 -5.82 1.65 8.33
C VAL A 54 -5.76 2.37 6.97
N ALA A 55 -5.38 1.66 5.92
CA ALA A 55 -5.08 2.23 4.61
C ALA A 55 -6.31 2.71 3.85
N LYS A 56 -7.48 2.09 4.12
CA LYS A 56 -8.79 2.49 3.58
C LYS A 56 -8.72 2.91 2.11
N PRO A 57 -8.33 1.99 1.21
CA PRO A 57 -8.16 2.32 -0.20
C PRO A 57 -9.46 2.88 -0.76
N SER A 58 -9.36 3.94 -1.56
CA SER A 58 -10.52 4.54 -2.23
C SER A 58 -11.22 3.51 -3.12
N ARG A 59 -10.43 2.64 -3.77
CA ARG A 59 -10.93 1.63 -4.70
C ARG A 59 -10.08 0.36 -4.68
N VAL A 60 -10.73 -0.79 -4.94
CA VAL A 60 -10.07 -2.08 -5.17
C VAL A 60 -10.59 -2.65 -6.49
N PHE A 61 -9.68 -2.99 -7.40
CA PHE A 61 -10.03 -3.48 -8.75
C PHE A 61 -9.17 -4.66 -9.15
N VAL A 62 -9.61 -5.40 -10.16
CA VAL A 62 -8.77 -6.39 -10.86
C VAL A 62 -8.02 -5.62 -11.96
N PHE A 63 -6.73 -5.31 -11.76
CA PHE A 63 -5.91 -4.65 -12.79
C PHE A 63 -5.25 -5.65 -13.72
N SER A 64 -5.03 -6.87 -13.25
CA SER A 64 -4.38 -7.94 -14.01
C SER A 64 -5.34 -9.10 -14.22
N LEU A 65 -5.50 -9.55 -15.47
CA LEU A 65 -6.07 -10.86 -15.76
C LEU A 65 -4.96 -11.88 -15.48
N SER A 66 -5.14 -12.69 -14.43
CA SER A 66 -4.30 -13.85 -14.11
C SER A 66 -4.51 -14.97 -15.12
#